data_AF-A0A166MNK8-F1
#
_entry.id   AF-A0A166MNK8-F1
#
_cell.length_a   1.000
_cell.length_b   1.000
_cell.length_c   1.000
_cell.angle_alpha   90.00
_cell.angle_beta   90.00
_cell.angle_gamma   90.00
#
_symmetry.space_group_name_H-M   'P 1'
#
loop_
_entity.id
_entity.type
_entity.pdbx_description
1 polymer ?
#
loop_
_entity_poly.entity_id
_entity_poly.type
_entity_poly.pdbx_seq_one_letter_code
_entity_poly.pdbx_strand_id
1 'polypeptide(L)'
;MFVSRVFIALTAFVLPLAFAAPQVGVAQCPPGEGNLNCCNEIPSGDLPQIGWTLGSWDGVRVECKAFPAKDCTFATACCEPGSQGLTCEAAPIA
;
A
#
# COMPACT_ATOMS: atom_id res chain seq x y z
N MET A 1 34.47 55.14 -1.93
CA MET A 1 34.44 54.47 -3.27
C MET A 1 34.12 53.01 -3.03
N PHE A 2 32.84 52.64 -3.11
CA PHE A 2 32.20 51.85 -4.19
C PHE A 2 32.51 50.34 -4.13
N VAL A 3 31.68 49.56 -3.41
CA VAL A 3 30.64 48.60 -3.90
C VAL A 3 31.18 47.22 -4.31
N SER A 4 30.73 46.16 -3.63
CA SER A 4 30.13 44.95 -4.24
C SER A 4 29.83 43.90 -3.14
N ARG A 5 28.58 43.82 -2.65
CA ARG A 5 27.58 42.84 -3.10
C ARG A 5 28.08 41.39 -3.10
N VAL A 6 28.13 40.76 -1.93
CA VAL A 6 28.02 39.29 -1.85
C VAL A 6 26.67 38.96 -1.24
N PHE A 7 25.73 38.84 -2.17
CA PHE A 7 24.46 38.12 -2.16
C PHE A 7 24.10 37.36 -0.88
N ILE A 8 23.06 37.88 -0.24
CA ILE A 8 22.04 37.12 0.46
C ILE A 8 21.48 36.09 -0.55
N ALA A 9 21.87 34.83 -0.42
CA ALA A 9 21.17 33.70 -1.01
C ALA A 9 20.93 32.73 0.16
N LEU A 10 19.79 32.82 0.84
CA LEU A 10 18.64 31.97 0.52
C LEU A 10 19.11 30.57 0.11
N THR A 11 19.87 29.89 0.99
CA THR A 11 19.92 28.43 0.99
C THR A 11 18.52 27.98 1.36
N ALA A 12 17.73 27.85 0.29
CA ALA A 12 16.43 27.24 0.29
C ALA A 12 16.47 26.03 1.21
N PHE A 13 15.60 26.07 2.21
CA PHE A 13 15.13 24.91 2.92
C PHE A 13 14.56 24.00 1.83
N VAL A 14 15.39 23.14 1.26
CA VAL A 14 14.95 22.08 0.37
C VAL A 14 14.23 21.12 1.29
N LEU A 15 12.95 21.43 1.56
CA LEU A 15 12.00 20.41 1.92
C LEU A 15 12.19 19.32 0.85
N PRO A 16 12.48 18.06 1.22
CA PRO A 16 12.14 16.99 0.32
C PRO A 16 10.62 17.07 0.20
N LEU A 17 10.15 17.75 -0.85
CA LEU A 17 8.91 17.38 -1.50
C LEU A 17 9.12 15.91 -1.80
N ALA A 18 8.63 15.07 -0.89
CA ALA A 18 8.42 13.67 -1.14
C ALA A 18 7.40 13.61 -2.27
N PHE A 19 7.88 13.81 -3.49
CA PHE A 19 7.30 13.18 -4.65
C PHE A 19 7.28 11.70 -4.28
N ALA A 20 6.14 11.24 -3.80
CA ALA A 20 5.75 9.86 -3.95
C ALA A 20 5.70 9.62 -5.47
N ALA A 21 6.88 9.45 -6.07
CA ALA A 21 6.95 8.85 -7.38
C ALA A 21 6.19 7.53 -7.25
N PRO A 22 5.17 7.27 -8.08
CA PRO A 22 4.63 5.92 -8.17
C PRO A 22 5.84 5.06 -8.50
N GLN A 23 6.21 4.19 -7.56
CA GLN A 23 7.33 3.31 -7.77
C GLN A 23 6.80 2.29 -8.76
N VAL A 24 7.05 2.57 -10.04
CA VAL A 24 6.52 1.82 -11.19
C VAL A 24 6.74 0.33 -10.93
N GLY A 25 5.65 -0.41 -10.78
CA GLY A 25 5.69 -1.85 -10.46
C GLY A 25 5.56 -2.25 -8.99
N VAL A 26 5.29 -1.31 -8.08
CA VAL A 26 4.89 -1.63 -6.70
C VAL A 26 3.39 -1.44 -6.60
N ALA A 27 2.66 -2.49 -6.22
CA ALA A 27 1.23 -2.39 -6.02
C ALA A 27 0.96 -1.31 -4.96
N GLN A 28 0.09 -0.34 -5.27
CA GLN A 28 -0.25 0.74 -4.37
C GLN A 28 -1.76 0.93 -4.38
N CYS A 29 -2.36 1.07 -3.21
CA CYS A 29 -3.76 1.43 -3.11
C CYS A 29 -3.93 2.92 -3.36
N PRO A 30 -4.90 3.33 -4.20
CA PRO A 30 -5.19 4.73 -4.37
C PRO A 30 -5.67 5.31 -3.02
N PRO A 31 -5.50 6.64 -2.84
CA PRO A 31 -5.78 7.28 -1.57
C PRO A 31 -7.26 7.11 -1.19
N GLY A 32 -7.51 6.36 -0.13
CA GLY A 32 -8.85 6.09 0.39
C GLY A 32 -9.39 4.68 0.14
N GLU A 33 -8.69 3.81 -0.60
CA GLU A 33 -9.12 2.40 -0.84
C GLU A 33 -8.45 1.40 0.12
N GLY A 34 -8.24 1.80 1.38
CA GLY A 34 -7.66 0.91 2.39
C GLY A 34 -6.14 0.74 2.33
N ASN A 35 -5.68 -0.36 2.92
CA ASN A 35 -4.26 -0.67 3.06
C ASN A 35 -3.84 -1.77 2.11
N LEU A 36 -2.60 -1.68 1.63
CA LEU A 36 -2.02 -2.73 0.80
C LEU A 36 -1.75 -3.97 1.65
N ASN A 37 -2.46 -5.04 1.32
CA ASN A 37 -2.31 -6.33 1.95
C ASN A 37 -1.90 -7.35 0.89
N CYS A 38 -1.15 -8.35 1.33
CA CYS A 38 -1.04 -9.57 0.56
C CYS A 38 -2.25 -10.45 0.88
N CYS A 39 -2.90 -11.01 -0.14
CA CYS A 39 -4.00 -11.95 0.04
C CYS A 39 -3.72 -13.24 -0.72
N ASN A 40 -4.01 -14.38 -0.10
CA ASN A 40 -4.00 -15.71 -0.70
C ASN A 40 -5.41 -16.28 -0.75
N GLU A 41 -5.80 -16.92 -1.85
CA GLU A 41 -7.07 -17.64 -1.94
C GLU A 41 -7.07 -18.82 -0.95
N ILE A 42 -8.17 -18.98 -0.21
CA ILE A 42 -8.37 -20.12 0.68
C ILE A 42 -9.64 -20.89 0.30
N PRO A 43 -9.65 -22.22 0.43
CA PRO A 43 -10.83 -23.02 0.15
C PRO A 43 -12.04 -22.59 0.97
N SER A 44 -13.23 -22.74 0.39
CA SER A 44 -14.49 -22.57 1.12
C SER A 44 -14.58 -23.58 2.26
N GLY A 45 -14.63 -23.09 3.51
CA GLY A 45 -14.68 -23.92 4.72
C GLY A 45 -13.38 -23.92 5.52
N ASP A 46 -12.26 -23.50 4.93
CA ASP A 46 -10.97 -23.44 5.63
C ASP A 46 -10.85 -22.17 6.48
N LEU A 47 -10.01 -22.22 7.52
CA LEU A 47 -9.70 -21.06 8.36
C LEU A 47 -8.39 -20.43 7.90
N PRO A 48 -8.26 -19.09 8.03
CA PRO A 48 -7.00 -18.43 7.75
C PRO A 48 -5.90 -18.95 8.68
N GLN A 49 -4.68 -18.98 8.16
CA GLN A 49 -3.49 -19.30 8.92
C GLN A 49 -3.27 -18.30 10.07
N ILE A 50 -2.54 -18.73 11.09
CA ILE A 50 -2.24 -17.86 12.24
C ILE A 50 -1.49 -16.61 11.78
N GLY A 51 -2.02 -15.43 12.14
CA GLY A 51 -1.45 -14.15 11.74
C GLY A 51 -1.92 -13.65 10.37
N TRP A 52 -2.88 -14.35 9.75
CA TRP A 52 -3.65 -13.88 8.60
C TRP A 52 -5.07 -13.54 9.02
N THR A 53 -5.67 -12.61 8.31
CA THR A 53 -7.02 -12.12 8.55
C THR A 53 -7.92 -12.60 7.43
N LEU A 54 -9.08 -13.15 7.77
CA LEU A 54 -10.05 -13.55 6.77
C LEU A 54 -10.54 -12.32 5.99
N GLY A 55 -10.58 -12.45 4.68
CA GLY A 55 -11.14 -11.45 3.79
C GLY A 55 -11.97 -12.04 2.65
N SER A 56 -12.55 -11.14 1.90
CA SER A 56 -13.34 -11.43 0.71
C SER A 56 -12.80 -10.59 -0.45
N TRP A 57 -12.48 -11.24 -1.55
CA TRP A 57 -12.04 -10.59 -2.79
C TRP A 57 -12.96 -11.06 -3.92
N ASP A 58 -13.79 -10.16 -4.45
CA ASP A 58 -14.77 -10.46 -5.52
C ASP A 58 -15.66 -11.70 -5.21
N GLY A 59 -16.03 -11.84 -3.93
CA GLY A 59 -16.81 -12.98 -3.42
C GLY A 59 -16.02 -14.26 -3.16
N VAL A 60 -14.71 -14.27 -3.43
CA VAL A 60 -13.80 -15.37 -3.10
C VAL A 60 -13.25 -15.18 -1.68
N ARG A 61 -13.24 -16.26 -0.88
CA ARG A 61 -12.58 -16.21 0.44
C ARG A 61 -11.07 -16.16 0.27
N VAL A 62 -10.47 -15.17 0.89
CA VAL A 62 -9.03 -14.97 0.92
C VAL A 62 -8.56 -14.86 2.36
N GLU A 63 -7.30 -15.20 2.61
CA GLU A 63 -6.60 -14.83 3.82
C GLU A 63 -5.62 -13.72 3.49
N CYS A 64 -5.63 -12.64 4.26
CA CYS A 64 -4.84 -11.45 3.98
C CYS A 64 -3.97 -11.03 5.16
N LYS A 65 -2.82 -10.46 4.85
CA LYS A 65 -1.85 -9.95 5.82
C LYS A 65 -1.26 -8.64 5.32
N ALA A 66 -0.93 -7.74 6.25
CA ALA A 66 -0.33 -6.45 5.90
C ALA A 66 0.94 -6.64 5.05
N PHE A 67 1.02 -5.90 3.93
CA PHE A 67 2.22 -5.87 3.11
C PHE A 67 3.32 -5.04 3.82
N PRO A 68 4.62 -5.38 3.69
CA PRO A 68 5.21 -6.50 2.94
C PRO A 68 5.12 -7.84 3.68
N ALA A 69 4.50 -8.83 3.03
CA ALA A 69 4.46 -10.21 3.52
C ALA A 69 5.40 -11.08 2.66
N LYS A 70 6.30 -11.83 3.29
CA LYS A 70 7.24 -12.74 2.59
C LYS A 70 6.53 -13.95 1.96
N ASP A 71 5.37 -14.30 2.48
CA ASP A 71 4.60 -15.48 2.10
C ASP A 71 3.47 -15.13 1.12
N CYS A 72 3.69 -14.08 0.32
CA CYS A 72 2.72 -13.63 -0.67
C CYS A 72 2.84 -14.45 -1.94
N THR A 73 1.98 -15.46 -2.10
CA THR A 73 2.03 -16.39 -3.23
C THR A 73 0.97 -16.11 -4.28
N PHE A 74 -0.08 -15.35 -3.94
CA PHE A 74 -1.19 -15.08 -4.84
C PHE A 74 -1.16 -13.64 -5.38
N ALA A 75 -1.68 -12.66 -4.65
CA ALA A 75 -1.69 -11.29 -5.14
C ALA A 75 -1.80 -10.24 -4.03
N THR A 76 -1.29 -9.05 -4.32
CA THR A 76 -1.50 -7.86 -3.50
C THR A 76 -2.87 -7.27 -3.79
N ALA A 77 -3.60 -6.98 -2.73
CA ALA A 77 -4.93 -6.40 -2.78
C ALA A 77 -5.03 -5.18 -1.86
N CYS A 78 -5.93 -4.29 -2.21
CA CYS A 78 -6.31 -3.15 -1.40
C CYS A 78 -7.46 -3.54 -0.51
N CYS A 79 -7.17 -3.65 0.78
CA CYS A 79 -8.10 -4.21 1.75
C CYS A 79 -8.54 -3.18 2.78
N GLU A 80 -9.85 -3.11 2.98
CA GLU A 80 -10.49 -2.31 4.01
C GLU A 80 -11.10 -3.21 5.10
N PRO A 81 -11.01 -2.81 6.38
CA PRO A 81 -11.71 -3.52 7.45
C PRO A 81 -13.23 -3.32 7.31
N GLY A 82 -13.95 -4.42 7.09
CA GLY A 82 -15.39 -4.50 7.07
C GLY A 82 -15.97 -5.24 8.28
N SER A 83 -17.29 -5.39 8.32
CA SER A 83 -18.00 -6.02 9.45
C SER A 83 -17.73 -7.53 9.61
N GLN A 84 -17.26 -8.20 8.56
CA GLN A 84 -17.03 -9.66 8.55
C GLN A 84 -15.57 -10.05 8.25
N GLY A 85 -14.63 -9.10 8.30
CA GLY A 85 -13.23 -9.32 7.93
C GLY A 85 -12.73 -8.21 7.01
N LEU A 86 -11.77 -8.52 6.15
CA LEU A 86 -11.26 -7.60 5.15
C LEU A 86 -12.08 -7.68 3.86
N THR A 87 -12.51 -6.55 3.32
CA THR A 87 -13.01 -6.46 1.94
C THR A 87 -11.85 -6.01 1.08
N CYS A 88 -11.50 -6.82 0.08
CA CYS A 88 -10.29 -6.64 -0.70
C CYS A 88 -10.60 -6.51 -2.19
N GLU A 89 -9.97 -5.53 -2.82
CA GLU A 89 -10.00 -5.33 -4.27
C GLU A 89 -8.60 -5.52 -4.86
N ALA A 90 -8.52 -5.83 -6.15
CA ALA A 90 -7.24 -5.94 -6.83
C ALA A 90 -6.48 -4.61 -6.75
N ALA A 91 -5.26 -4.63 -6.20
CA ALA A 91 -4.46 -3.41 -6.15
C ALA A 91 -4.08 -3.01 -7.58
N PRO A 92 -4.40 -1.78 -8.03
CA PRO A 92 -3.98 -1.34 -9.36
C PRO A 92 -2.45 -1.29 -9.42
N ILE A 93 -1.90 -1.82 -10.50
CA ILE A 93 -0.47 -1.66 -10.80
C ILE A 93 -0.32 -0.27 -11.40
N ALA A 94 0.34 0.63 -10.68
CA ALA A 94 0.66 1.99 -11.14
C ALA A 94 1.95 2.02 -11.98
#